data_AF-A0AA40SPJ0-F1
#
_entry.id   AF-A0AA40SPJ0-F1
#
_cell.length_a   1.000
_cell.length_b   1.000
_cell.length_c   1.000
_cell.angle_alpha   90.00
_cell.angle_beta   90.00
_cell.angle_gamma   90.00
#
_symmetry.space_group_name_H-M   'P 1'
#
loop_
_entity.id
_entity.type
_entity.pdbx_description
1 polymer ?
#
loop_
_entity_poly.entity_id
_entity_poly.type
_entity_poly.pdbx_seq_one_letter_code
_entity_poly.pdbx_strand_id
1 'polypeptide(L)'
;MANETILEAHGLTKRFTVKKKTVEAVTDLTFQVARGELVAFLGPNGAGKSTSLRMLTTLIPPSAGTARVVGFDILRQPADVRARIGYVGQLTSGSFAQRARDELLSQGAFYGMSKPASRARADELIESLDLAGFANRSVQQMSGGQKRRLDIALGLMHAPPLLFLDEPSTGLDPQSRANLWQHILDLRQEYGTTVFLTTHYLEEADRYAERVMVMDKGRVIADDTAARLKANLAGDLLTLGFASEADAAAAVAVVQGLTDREVVGEGDAVTLTAPDGDALLPAAVRALDAAGITVARATGVPPTLDDVFLALTGRTLREAGEGEAVDDTQAAEAADGAAPAAGAESPASLTEAASTDAAVTEGAGR
;
A
#
# COMPACT_ATOMS: atom_id res chain seq x y z
N MET A 1 2.53 -28.00 2.76
CA MET A 1 3.97 -27.65 2.59
C MET A 1 4.30 -26.63 3.66
N ALA A 2 5.52 -26.60 4.20
CA ALA A 2 5.86 -25.62 5.25
C ALA A 2 5.76 -24.18 4.71
N ASN A 3 5.41 -23.21 5.55
CA ASN A 3 5.41 -21.79 5.18
C ASN A 3 6.84 -21.37 4.81
N GLU A 4 7.13 -21.31 3.51
CA GLU A 4 8.38 -20.79 2.99
C GLU A 4 8.35 -19.26 3.09
N THR A 5 9.19 -18.69 3.96
CA THR A 5 9.32 -17.24 4.08
C THR A 5 9.87 -16.65 2.78
N ILE A 6 9.08 -15.82 2.10
CA ILE A 6 9.48 -15.15 0.85
C ILE A 6 10.02 -13.74 1.11
N LEU A 7 9.62 -13.12 2.22
CA LEU A 7 10.00 -11.78 2.63
C LEU A 7 10.21 -11.75 4.14
N GLU A 8 11.38 -11.32 4.59
CA GLU A 8 11.72 -11.14 6.00
C GLU A 8 12.50 -9.85 6.22
N ALA A 9 12.20 -9.16 7.33
CA ALA A 9 12.89 -7.96 7.77
C ALA A 9 13.20 -8.08 9.27
N HIS A 10 14.36 -7.58 9.68
CA HIS A 10 14.84 -7.57 11.06
C HIS A 10 15.50 -6.23 11.39
N GLY A 11 14.90 -5.48 12.32
CA GLY A 11 15.37 -4.17 12.77
C GLY A 11 15.43 -3.10 11.69
N LEU A 12 14.70 -3.27 10.59
CA LEU A 12 14.86 -2.47 9.38
C LEU A 12 14.45 -1.02 9.66
N THR A 13 15.39 -0.10 9.49
CA THR A 13 15.26 1.28 9.97
C THR A 13 15.71 2.25 8.89
N LYS A 14 14.93 3.32 8.63
CA LYS A 14 15.28 4.41 7.72
C LYS A 14 15.27 5.75 8.44
N ARG A 15 16.41 6.44 8.33
CA ARG A 15 16.59 7.82 8.78
C ARG A 15 16.90 8.69 7.58
N PHE A 16 16.24 9.86 7.51
CA PHE A 16 16.53 10.92 6.55
C PHE A 16 17.05 12.14 7.32
N THR A 17 18.09 12.80 6.81
CA THR A 17 18.63 14.01 7.43
C THR A 17 18.50 15.18 6.47
N VAL A 18 17.61 16.12 6.80
CA VAL A 18 17.31 17.32 5.99
C VAL A 18 17.63 18.56 6.82
N LYS A 19 18.47 19.45 6.28
CA LYS A 19 18.80 20.76 6.88
C LYS A 19 19.12 20.70 8.39
N LYS A 20 19.86 19.67 8.81
CA LYS A 20 20.27 19.31 10.21
C LYS A 20 19.21 18.63 11.11
N LYS A 21 17.95 18.47 10.68
CA LYS A 21 16.96 17.64 11.38
C LYS A 21 17.08 16.20 10.86
N THR A 22 17.15 15.22 11.75
CA THR A 22 17.03 13.79 11.39
C THR A 22 15.63 13.32 11.71
N VAL A 23 14.97 12.68 10.74
CA VAL A 23 13.63 12.10 10.84
C VAL A 23 13.76 10.59 10.68
N GLU A 24 13.23 9.85 11.65
CA GLU A 24 13.18 8.38 11.62
C GLU A 24 11.88 7.95 10.94
N ALA A 25 11.90 7.83 9.62
CA ALA A 25 10.71 7.53 8.82
C ALA A 25 10.24 6.06 8.95
N VAL A 26 11.16 5.15 9.31
CA VAL A 26 10.87 3.76 9.66
C VAL A 26 11.82 3.35 10.77
N THR A 27 11.34 2.70 11.82
CA THR A 27 12.16 2.33 12.99
C THR A 27 11.84 0.91 13.45
N ASP A 28 12.87 0.06 13.50
CA ASP A 28 12.77 -1.31 14.03
C ASP A 28 11.71 -2.19 13.35
N LEU A 29 11.57 -2.06 12.03
CA LEU A 29 10.62 -2.86 11.27
C LEU A 29 11.09 -4.31 11.19
N THR A 30 10.38 -5.19 11.91
CA THR A 30 10.68 -6.62 12.01
C THR A 30 9.41 -7.42 11.72
N PHE A 31 9.41 -8.23 10.66
CA PHE A 31 8.29 -9.08 10.26
C PHE A 31 8.73 -10.17 9.28
N GLN A 32 7.85 -11.16 9.05
CA GLN A 32 8.02 -12.22 8.05
C GLN A 32 6.70 -12.46 7.32
N VAL A 33 6.77 -12.77 6.03
CA VAL A 33 5.64 -13.07 5.13
C VAL A 33 5.92 -14.39 4.42
N ALA A 34 4.94 -15.31 4.44
CA ALA A 34 5.05 -16.58 3.73
C ALA A 34 4.70 -16.45 2.24
N ARG A 35 5.27 -17.31 1.41
CA ARG A 35 4.95 -17.42 -0.02
C ARG A 35 3.46 -17.60 -0.20
N GLY A 36 2.88 -16.72 -1.02
CA GLY A 36 1.48 -16.73 -1.40
C GLY A 36 0.60 -15.79 -0.58
N GLU A 37 0.99 -15.33 0.61
CA GLU A 37 0.18 -14.42 1.44
C GLU A 37 -0.20 -13.11 0.71
N LEU A 38 -1.39 -12.57 1.02
CA LEU A 38 -1.77 -11.19 0.67
C LEU A 38 -1.70 -10.30 1.93
N VAL A 39 -0.67 -9.46 2.01
CA VAL A 39 -0.35 -8.66 3.20
C VAL A 39 -0.48 -7.17 2.90
N ALA A 40 -1.11 -6.43 3.82
CA ALA A 40 -1.25 -4.98 3.73
C ALA A 40 -0.56 -4.25 4.89
N PHE A 41 0.31 -3.29 4.57
CA PHE A 41 0.64 -2.19 5.47
C PHE A 41 -0.50 -1.17 5.45
N LEU A 42 -1.23 -1.09 6.56
CA LEU A 42 -2.28 -0.11 6.81
C LEU A 42 -1.74 1.01 7.70
N GLY A 43 -2.02 2.26 7.39
CA GLY A 43 -1.59 3.39 8.22
C GLY A 43 -1.90 4.73 7.56
N PRO A 44 -1.85 5.85 8.31
CA PRO A 44 -2.03 7.17 7.75
C PRO A 44 -0.89 7.54 6.77
N ASN A 45 -0.99 8.72 6.16
CA ASN A 45 0.14 9.35 5.50
C ASN A 45 1.25 9.64 6.54
N GLY A 46 2.51 9.72 6.12
CA GLY A 46 3.64 9.88 7.05
C GLY A 46 4.04 8.62 7.85
N ALA A 47 3.19 7.60 7.97
CA ALA A 47 3.42 6.41 8.80
C ALA A 47 4.62 5.49 8.40
N GLY A 48 5.36 5.81 7.34
CA GLY A 48 6.53 5.04 6.88
C GLY A 48 6.24 3.92 5.87
N LYS A 49 4.99 3.76 5.43
CA LYS A 49 4.54 2.69 4.51
C LYS A 49 5.37 2.60 3.22
N SER A 50 5.35 3.67 2.41
CA SER A 50 6.06 3.74 1.13
C SER A 50 7.59 3.74 1.30
N THR A 51 8.11 4.31 2.40
CA THR A 51 9.52 4.23 2.76
C THR A 51 9.95 2.79 3.02
N SER A 52 9.10 1.99 3.70
CA SER A 52 9.34 0.58 3.95
C SER A 52 9.38 -0.22 2.64
N LEU A 53 8.39 -0.03 1.76
CA LEU A 53 8.40 -0.65 0.43
C LEU A 53 9.66 -0.30 -0.37
N ARG A 54 10.03 0.99 -0.44
CA ARG A 54 11.25 1.43 -1.15
C ARG A 54 12.54 0.82 -0.60
N MET A 55 12.61 0.48 0.69
CA MET A 55 13.74 -0.28 1.25
C MET A 55 13.74 -1.73 0.76
N LEU A 56 12.59 -2.40 0.88
CA LEU A 56 12.42 -3.81 0.50
C LEU A 56 12.62 -4.03 -1.01
N THR A 57 12.25 -3.05 -1.83
CA THR A 57 12.43 -3.07 -3.29
C THR A 57 13.80 -2.58 -3.76
N THR A 58 14.73 -2.30 -2.83
CA THR A 58 16.11 -1.82 -3.07
C THR A 58 16.23 -0.41 -3.67
N LEU A 59 15.13 0.34 -3.74
CA LEU A 59 15.12 1.72 -4.27
C LEU A 59 15.81 2.71 -3.34
N ILE A 60 15.79 2.47 -2.03
CA ILE A 60 16.59 3.21 -1.04
C ILE A 60 17.29 2.23 -0.10
N PRO A 61 18.56 2.46 0.29
CA PRO A 61 19.20 1.62 1.30
C PRO A 61 18.61 1.92 2.70
N PRO A 62 18.42 0.91 3.56
CA PRO A 62 18.17 1.12 4.99
C PRO A 62 19.33 1.85 5.67
N SER A 63 19.03 2.50 6.79
CA SER A 63 20.00 3.13 7.69
C SER A 63 20.49 2.19 8.79
N ALA A 64 19.75 1.12 9.09
CA ALA A 64 20.13 -0.01 9.95
C ALA A 64 19.18 -1.20 9.71
N GLY A 65 19.53 -2.37 10.26
CA GLY A 65 18.78 -3.61 10.09
C GLY A 65 19.12 -4.36 8.81
N THR A 66 18.40 -5.46 8.59
CA THR A 66 18.59 -6.37 7.43
C THR A 66 17.24 -6.82 6.91
N ALA A 67 17.16 -7.14 5.61
CA ALA A 67 16.00 -7.80 5.03
C ALA A 67 16.42 -8.74 3.90
N ARG A 68 15.63 -9.79 3.69
CA ARG A 68 15.74 -10.72 2.58
C ARG A 68 14.42 -10.83 1.82
N VAL A 69 14.53 -10.85 0.50
CA VAL A 69 13.40 -10.74 -0.43
C VAL A 69 13.61 -11.77 -1.53
N VAL A 70 12.67 -12.71 -1.66
CA VAL A 70 12.76 -13.91 -2.51
C VAL A 70 14.07 -14.70 -2.27
N GLY A 71 14.54 -14.72 -1.02
CA GLY A 71 15.80 -15.39 -0.62
C GLY A 71 17.08 -14.56 -0.76
N PHE A 72 17.00 -13.32 -1.28
CA PHE A 72 18.17 -12.46 -1.56
C PHE A 72 18.25 -11.29 -0.59
N ASP A 73 19.46 -10.99 -0.10
CA ASP A 73 19.73 -9.85 0.80
C ASP A 73 19.63 -8.51 0.05
N ILE A 74 18.84 -7.57 0.56
CA ILE A 74 18.55 -6.29 -0.13
C ILE A 74 19.75 -5.35 -0.28
N LEU A 75 20.81 -5.53 0.52
CA LEU A 75 22.04 -4.73 0.46
C LEU A 75 23.13 -5.43 -0.35
N ARG A 76 23.27 -6.75 -0.20
CA ARG A 76 24.34 -7.54 -0.82
C ARG A 76 23.99 -8.03 -2.23
N GLN A 77 22.71 -8.27 -2.49
CA GLN A 77 22.22 -8.87 -3.74
C GLN A 77 21.03 -8.08 -4.36
N PRO A 78 21.11 -6.74 -4.46
CA PRO A 78 19.96 -5.92 -4.86
C PRO A 78 19.51 -6.16 -6.31
N ALA A 79 20.41 -6.57 -7.20
CA ALA A 79 20.07 -6.93 -8.58
C ALA A 79 19.25 -8.23 -8.64
N ASP A 80 19.59 -9.23 -7.82
CA ASP A 80 18.85 -10.48 -7.71
C ASP A 80 17.44 -10.28 -7.14
N VAL A 81 17.29 -9.36 -6.18
CA VAL A 81 15.99 -8.94 -5.65
C VAL A 81 15.15 -8.32 -6.77
N ARG A 82 15.64 -7.29 -7.46
CA ARG A 82 14.89 -6.61 -8.54
C ARG A 82 14.51 -7.53 -9.69
N ALA A 83 15.37 -8.50 -10.04
CA ALA A 83 15.06 -9.49 -11.08
C ALA A 83 13.89 -10.44 -10.72
N ARG A 84 13.43 -10.45 -9.46
CA ARG A 84 12.44 -11.42 -8.93
C ARG A 84 11.24 -10.77 -8.24
N ILE A 85 11.14 -9.44 -8.24
CA ILE A 85 9.98 -8.72 -7.69
C ILE A 85 9.32 -7.87 -8.75
N GLY A 86 8.00 -7.74 -8.66
CA GLY A 86 7.28 -6.63 -9.29
C GLY A 86 7.20 -5.47 -8.30
N TYR A 87 7.26 -4.23 -8.79
CA TYR A 87 6.99 -3.04 -7.98
C TYR A 87 6.15 -2.05 -8.77
N VAL A 88 5.02 -1.66 -8.20
CA VAL A 88 4.10 -0.65 -8.73
C VAL A 88 4.08 0.52 -7.75
N GLY A 89 4.84 1.57 -8.05
CA GLY A 89 4.88 2.80 -7.23
C GLY A 89 3.61 3.63 -7.35
N GLN A 90 3.46 4.69 -6.55
CA GLN A 90 2.30 5.60 -6.63
C GLN A 90 2.17 6.36 -7.96
N LEU A 91 3.30 6.68 -8.61
CA LEU A 91 3.32 7.38 -9.91
C LEU A 91 3.28 6.37 -11.07
N THR A 92 2.53 6.70 -12.13
CA THR A 92 2.48 5.92 -13.37
C THR A 92 3.89 5.80 -13.96
N SER A 93 4.31 4.56 -14.23
CA SER A 93 5.70 4.25 -14.60
C SER A 93 5.93 4.18 -16.11
N GLY A 94 4.86 4.14 -16.91
CA GLY A 94 4.96 4.02 -18.37
C GLY A 94 5.37 5.31 -19.09
N SER A 95 6.12 5.19 -20.18
CA SER A 95 6.47 6.35 -21.01
C SER A 95 5.21 6.96 -21.64
N PHE A 96 4.93 8.20 -21.24
CA PHE A 96 3.74 8.96 -21.63
C PHE A 96 3.41 8.93 -23.14
N ALA A 97 4.43 8.89 -24.01
CA ALA A 97 4.27 8.91 -25.47
C ALA A 97 4.15 7.52 -26.13
N GLN A 98 4.56 6.43 -25.47
CA GLN A 98 4.51 5.09 -26.05
C GLN A 98 3.11 4.49 -26.00
N ARG A 99 2.86 3.45 -26.81
CA ARG A 99 1.63 2.65 -26.74
C ARG A 99 1.71 1.65 -25.60
N ALA A 100 0.60 1.37 -24.93
CA ALA A 100 0.54 0.43 -23.80
C ALA A 100 1.15 -0.96 -24.14
N ARG A 101 0.92 -1.48 -25.35
CA ARG A 101 1.55 -2.72 -25.84
C ARG A 101 3.06 -2.60 -26.04
N ASP A 102 3.56 -1.45 -26.49
CA ASP A 102 5.00 -1.26 -26.71
C ASP A 102 5.76 -1.13 -25.39
N GLU A 103 5.14 -0.53 -24.37
CA GLU A 103 5.66 -0.51 -22.99
C GLU A 103 5.81 -1.93 -22.44
N LEU A 104 4.79 -2.79 -22.58
CA LEU A 104 4.85 -4.19 -22.13
C LEU A 104 5.97 -4.98 -22.85
N LEU A 105 6.12 -4.78 -24.16
CA LEU A 105 7.19 -5.42 -24.94
C LEU A 105 8.58 -4.91 -24.54
N SER A 106 8.70 -3.61 -24.22
CA SER A 106 9.95 -2.99 -23.74
C SER A 106 10.32 -3.50 -22.36
N GLN A 107 9.35 -3.59 -21.44
CA GLN A 107 9.50 -4.15 -20.11
C GLN A 107 9.98 -5.61 -20.18
N GLY A 108 9.35 -6.46 -20.98
CA GLY A 108 9.82 -7.83 -21.19
C GLY A 108 11.26 -7.89 -21.72
N ALA A 109 11.65 -6.97 -22.60
CA ALA A 109 13.03 -6.88 -23.10
C ALA A 109 14.03 -6.43 -22.01
N PHE A 110 13.65 -5.53 -21.09
CA PHE A 110 14.50 -5.15 -19.95
C PHE A 110 14.77 -6.31 -18.99
N TYR A 111 13.80 -7.23 -18.83
CA TYR A 111 13.99 -8.49 -18.09
C TYR A 111 14.60 -9.63 -18.93
N GLY A 112 15.11 -9.34 -20.14
CA GLY A 112 15.82 -10.32 -20.98
C GLY A 112 14.93 -11.37 -21.65
N MET A 113 13.61 -11.18 -21.68
CA MET A 113 12.68 -12.10 -22.32
C MET A 113 12.86 -12.12 -23.84
N SER A 114 12.68 -13.28 -24.46
CA SER A 114 12.72 -13.41 -25.93
C SER A 114 11.51 -12.73 -26.57
N LYS A 115 11.65 -12.17 -27.78
CA LYS A 115 10.55 -11.48 -28.49
C LYS A 115 9.24 -12.30 -28.59
N PRO A 116 9.26 -13.63 -28.82
CA PRO A 116 8.04 -14.45 -28.77
C PRO A 116 7.44 -14.54 -27.36
N ALA A 117 8.27 -14.74 -26.33
CA ALA A 117 7.82 -14.82 -24.94
C ALA A 117 7.22 -13.48 -24.45
N SER A 118 7.88 -12.35 -24.72
CA SER A 118 7.35 -11.02 -24.38
C SER A 118 6.02 -10.73 -25.07
N ARG A 119 5.83 -11.21 -26.31
CA ARG A 119 4.54 -11.07 -27.03
C ARG A 119 3.45 -11.88 -26.38
N ALA A 120 3.67 -13.18 -26.18
CA ALA A 120 2.68 -14.07 -25.56
C ALA A 120 2.27 -13.57 -24.16
N ARG A 121 3.25 -13.17 -23.33
CA ARG A 121 3.00 -12.64 -21.99
C ARG A 121 2.32 -11.26 -22.00
N ALA A 122 2.64 -10.40 -22.97
CA ALA A 122 1.94 -9.14 -23.14
C ALA A 122 0.49 -9.33 -23.61
N ASP A 123 0.23 -10.29 -24.50
CA ASP A 123 -1.13 -10.63 -24.95
C ASP A 123 -1.99 -11.15 -23.78
N GLU A 124 -1.44 -12.09 -23.00
CA GLU A 124 -2.03 -12.62 -21.76
C GLU A 124 -2.38 -11.49 -20.78
N LEU A 125 -1.42 -10.63 -20.42
CA LEU A 125 -1.66 -9.53 -19.47
C LEU A 125 -2.59 -8.43 -20.04
N ILE A 126 -2.64 -8.26 -21.36
CA ILE A 126 -3.62 -7.36 -22.01
C ILE A 126 -5.04 -7.90 -21.89
N GLU A 127 -5.22 -9.22 -21.88
CA GLU A 127 -6.52 -9.87 -21.70
C GLU A 127 -6.92 -9.89 -20.21
N SER A 128 -6.09 -10.44 -19.31
CA SER A 128 -6.41 -10.60 -17.88
C SER A 128 -6.65 -9.28 -17.13
N LEU A 129 -6.09 -8.16 -17.62
CA LEU A 129 -6.29 -6.83 -17.04
C LEU A 129 -7.28 -5.95 -17.83
N ASP A 130 -8.01 -6.50 -18.81
CA ASP A 130 -8.95 -5.77 -19.69
C ASP A 130 -8.29 -4.51 -20.33
N LEU A 131 -7.12 -4.71 -20.95
CA LEU A 131 -6.39 -3.66 -21.67
C LEU A 131 -6.64 -3.67 -23.18
N ALA A 132 -7.33 -4.69 -23.71
CA ALA A 132 -7.46 -4.95 -25.15
C ALA A 132 -7.96 -3.73 -25.96
N GLY A 133 -8.97 -3.01 -25.47
CA GLY A 133 -9.54 -1.83 -26.13
C GLY A 133 -8.63 -0.59 -26.18
N PHE A 134 -7.50 -0.61 -25.47
CA PHE A 134 -6.55 0.51 -25.40
C PHE A 134 -5.08 0.13 -25.52
N ALA A 135 -4.74 -1.16 -25.71
CA ALA A 135 -3.37 -1.65 -25.94
C ALA A 135 -2.61 -0.90 -27.06
N ASN A 136 -3.32 -0.38 -28.06
CA ASN A 136 -2.76 0.36 -29.19
C ASN A 136 -2.81 1.91 -29.03
N ARG A 137 -3.35 2.43 -27.92
CA ARG A 137 -3.37 3.87 -27.59
C ARG A 137 -2.10 4.27 -26.85
N SER A 138 -1.72 5.55 -26.88
CA SER A 138 -0.60 6.03 -26.08
C SER A 138 -0.97 6.12 -24.59
N VAL A 139 0.01 5.96 -23.69
CA VAL A 139 -0.21 6.01 -22.24
C VAL A 139 -0.85 7.35 -21.82
N GLN A 140 -0.48 8.48 -22.45
CA GLN A 140 -1.15 9.77 -22.23
C GLN A 140 -2.67 9.74 -22.41
N GLN A 141 -3.17 9.00 -23.40
CA GLN A 141 -4.60 8.93 -23.79
C GLN A 141 -5.45 8.06 -22.86
N MET A 142 -4.83 7.40 -21.87
CA MET A 142 -5.50 6.48 -20.94
C MET A 142 -5.99 7.21 -19.69
N SER A 143 -7.13 6.76 -19.14
CA SER A 143 -7.64 7.23 -17.84
C SER A 143 -6.74 6.78 -16.68
N GLY A 144 -6.93 7.34 -15.48
CA GLY A 144 -6.17 6.94 -14.28
C GLY A 144 -6.26 5.43 -14.00
N GLY A 145 -7.47 4.87 -13.99
CA GLY A 145 -7.67 3.43 -13.79
C GLY A 145 -7.10 2.56 -14.93
N GLN A 146 -7.09 3.04 -16.17
CA GLN A 146 -6.44 2.34 -17.29
C GLN A 146 -4.92 2.35 -17.16
N LYS A 147 -4.32 3.49 -16.78
CA LYS A 147 -2.89 3.61 -16.46
C LYS A 147 -2.51 2.68 -15.31
N ARG A 148 -3.33 2.62 -14.25
CA ARG A 148 -3.06 1.78 -13.08
C ARG A 148 -3.05 0.28 -13.40
N ARG A 149 -3.98 -0.18 -14.24
CA ARG A 149 -3.99 -1.56 -14.74
C ARG A 149 -2.79 -1.86 -15.64
N LEU A 150 -2.32 -0.89 -16.44
CA LEU A 150 -1.06 -1.02 -17.20
C LEU A 150 0.17 -1.07 -16.27
N ASP A 151 0.24 -0.25 -15.21
CA ASP A 151 1.35 -0.30 -14.25
C ASP A 151 1.44 -1.69 -13.58
N ILE A 152 0.29 -2.32 -13.23
CA ILE A 152 0.24 -3.70 -12.73
C ILE A 152 0.71 -4.71 -13.80
N ALA A 153 0.27 -4.57 -15.06
CA ALA A 153 0.75 -5.42 -16.14
C ALA A 153 2.28 -5.34 -16.31
N LEU A 154 2.86 -4.12 -16.27
CA LEU A 154 4.30 -3.89 -16.32
C LEU A 154 5.03 -4.53 -15.13
N GLY A 155 4.43 -4.50 -13.93
CA GLY A 155 4.94 -5.18 -12.74
C GLY A 155 4.93 -6.72 -12.83
N LEU A 156 4.14 -7.29 -13.75
CA LEU A 156 3.91 -8.74 -13.89
C LEU A 156 4.48 -9.36 -15.19
N MET A 157 5.12 -8.55 -16.05
CA MET A 157 5.69 -9.00 -17.33
C MET A 157 6.70 -10.15 -17.17
N HIS A 158 7.53 -10.12 -16.12
CA HIS A 158 8.53 -11.15 -15.83
C HIS A 158 8.05 -12.24 -14.86
N ALA A 159 6.73 -12.31 -14.61
CA ALA A 159 6.09 -13.28 -13.70
C ALA A 159 6.77 -13.41 -12.32
N PRO A 160 6.91 -12.31 -11.55
CA PRO A 160 7.60 -12.33 -10.27
C PRO A 160 6.79 -13.10 -9.20
N PRO A 161 7.44 -13.90 -8.34
CA PRO A 161 6.78 -14.58 -7.20
C PRO A 161 6.32 -13.64 -6.07
N LEU A 162 6.74 -12.37 -6.10
CA LEU A 162 6.36 -11.33 -5.14
C LEU A 162 6.10 -10.00 -5.87
N LEU A 163 4.91 -9.44 -5.69
CA LEU A 163 4.49 -8.15 -6.23
C LEU A 163 4.28 -7.14 -5.10
N PHE A 164 5.01 -6.02 -5.16
CA PHE A 164 4.83 -4.88 -4.27
C PHE A 164 3.93 -3.81 -4.91
N LEU A 165 2.91 -3.36 -4.19
CA LEU A 165 1.96 -2.33 -4.64
C LEU A 165 1.94 -1.15 -3.67
N ASP A 166 2.51 -0.01 -4.06
CA ASP A 166 2.49 1.22 -3.25
C ASP A 166 1.23 2.02 -3.56
N GLU A 167 0.24 1.92 -2.66
CA GLU A 167 -1.12 2.45 -2.75
C GLU A 167 -1.79 2.18 -4.12
N PRO A 168 -2.18 0.91 -4.42
CA PRO A 168 -2.66 0.52 -5.74
C PRO A 168 -3.90 1.28 -6.21
N SER A 169 -4.76 1.75 -5.30
CA SER A 169 -6.08 2.31 -5.59
C SER A 169 -6.22 3.82 -5.44
N THR A 170 -5.17 4.52 -4.99
CA THR A 170 -5.22 5.97 -4.73
C THR A 170 -5.60 6.74 -5.99
N GLY A 171 -6.58 7.64 -5.86
CA GLY A 171 -7.12 8.43 -6.97
C GLY A 171 -8.09 7.69 -7.90
N LEU A 172 -8.43 6.43 -7.62
CA LEU A 172 -9.48 5.70 -8.36
C LEU A 172 -10.86 5.89 -7.72
N ASP A 173 -11.88 5.99 -8.58
CA ASP A 173 -13.29 5.92 -8.20
C ASP A 173 -13.64 4.51 -7.66
N PRO A 174 -14.77 4.36 -6.94
CA PRO A 174 -15.14 3.09 -6.29
C PRO A 174 -15.26 1.90 -7.25
N GLN A 175 -15.74 2.12 -8.49
CA GLN A 175 -15.90 1.04 -9.47
C GLN A 175 -14.53 0.63 -10.05
N SER A 176 -13.72 1.60 -10.46
CA SER A 176 -12.34 1.34 -10.93
C SER A 176 -11.49 0.65 -9.86
N ARG A 177 -11.67 1.01 -8.58
CA ARG A 177 -11.02 0.39 -7.43
C ARG A 177 -11.44 -1.07 -7.26
N ALA A 178 -12.74 -1.35 -7.24
CA ALA A 178 -13.24 -2.72 -7.11
C ALA A 178 -12.74 -3.62 -8.25
N ASN A 179 -12.75 -3.11 -9.50
CA ASN A 179 -12.21 -3.82 -10.65
C ASN A 179 -10.70 -4.10 -10.50
N LEU A 180 -9.92 -3.11 -10.06
CA LEU A 180 -8.48 -3.27 -9.83
C LEU A 180 -8.19 -4.40 -8.83
N TRP A 181 -8.94 -4.44 -7.73
CA TRP A 181 -8.81 -5.49 -6.71
C TRP A 181 -9.20 -6.87 -7.24
N GLN A 182 -10.26 -6.98 -8.03
CA GLN A 182 -10.61 -8.25 -8.67
C GLN A 182 -9.45 -8.77 -9.53
N HIS A 183 -8.87 -7.92 -10.39
CA HIS A 183 -7.69 -8.32 -11.17
C HIS A 183 -6.51 -8.75 -10.28
N ILE A 184 -6.20 -8.02 -9.19
CA ILE A 184 -5.10 -8.40 -8.26
C ILE A 184 -5.34 -9.79 -7.66
N LEU A 185 -6.59 -10.10 -7.27
CA LEU A 185 -6.97 -11.39 -6.70
C LEU A 185 -6.91 -12.51 -7.75
N ASP A 186 -7.43 -12.29 -8.95
CA ASP A 186 -7.41 -13.24 -10.06
C ASP A 186 -5.96 -13.59 -10.44
N LEU A 187 -5.10 -12.58 -10.62
CA LEU A 187 -3.68 -12.73 -10.93
C LEU A 187 -2.91 -13.47 -9.82
N ARG A 188 -3.26 -13.23 -8.54
CA ARG A 188 -2.71 -13.99 -7.41
C ARG A 188 -3.15 -15.46 -7.47
N GLN A 189 -4.42 -15.72 -7.74
CA GLN A 189 -4.95 -17.08 -7.81
C GLN A 189 -4.37 -17.87 -8.99
N GLU A 190 -4.17 -17.23 -10.13
CA GLU A 190 -3.65 -17.84 -11.36
C GLU A 190 -2.15 -18.19 -11.25
N TYR A 191 -1.33 -17.27 -10.74
CA TYR A 191 0.13 -17.43 -10.72
C TYR A 191 0.72 -17.83 -9.36
N GLY A 192 -0.07 -17.85 -8.28
CA GLY A 192 0.42 -18.09 -6.92
C GLY A 192 1.31 -16.97 -6.37
N THR A 193 1.20 -15.76 -6.94
CA THR A 193 2.04 -14.60 -6.61
C THR A 193 1.74 -14.09 -5.20
N THR A 194 2.78 -13.90 -4.40
CA THR A 194 2.67 -13.21 -3.10
C THR A 194 2.44 -11.73 -3.36
N VAL A 195 1.49 -11.09 -2.67
CA VAL A 195 1.19 -9.66 -2.88
C VAL A 195 1.40 -8.92 -1.57
N PHE A 196 2.24 -7.88 -1.62
CA PHE A 196 2.52 -7.01 -0.48
C PHE A 196 2.17 -5.57 -0.86
N LEU A 197 1.22 -4.96 -0.17
CA LEU A 197 0.73 -3.61 -0.52
C LEU A 197 0.77 -2.61 0.63
N THR A 198 0.74 -1.33 0.29
CA THR A 198 0.43 -0.25 1.22
C THR A 198 -0.96 0.28 0.91
N THR A 199 -1.72 0.64 1.94
CA THR A 199 -2.98 1.39 1.77
C THR A 199 -3.23 2.28 2.99
N HIS A 200 -4.00 3.34 2.78
CA HIS A 200 -4.63 4.12 3.85
C HIS A 200 -6.17 3.92 3.85
N TYR A 201 -6.70 3.05 2.99
CA TYR A 201 -8.11 2.70 2.94
C TYR A 201 -8.38 1.45 3.79
N LEU A 202 -9.10 1.66 4.90
CA LEU A 202 -9.48 0.62 5.85
C LEU A 202 -10.27 -0.52 5.19
N GLU A 203 -11.23 -0.17 4.32
CA GLU A 203 -12.07 -1.12 3.58
C GLU A 203 -11.25 -2.11 2.74
N GLU A 204 -10.08 -1.71 2.23
CA GLU A 204 -9.24 -2.55 1.39
C GLU A 204 -8.45 -3.56 2.22
N ALA A 205 -7.86 -3.09 3.32
CA ALA A 205 -7.17 -3.94 4.28
C ALA A 205 -8.13 -4.94 4.93
N ASP A 206 -9.36 -4.52 5.25
CA ASP A 206 -10.36 -5.40 5.88
C ASP A 206 -10.96 -6.43 4.91
N ARG A 207 -11.19 -6.05 3.65
CA ARG A 207 -11.89 -6.90 2.68
C ARG A 207 -10.98 -7.84 1.90
N TYR A 208 -9.74 -7.44 1.61
CA TYR A 208 -8.89 -8.15 0.65
C TYR A 208 -7.59 -8.71 1.26
N ALA A 209 -7.10 -8.16 2.36
CA ALA A 209 -5.87 -8.65 2.99
C ALA A 209 -6.14 -9.86 3.90
N GLU A 210 -5.29 -10.88 3.77
CA GLU A 210 -5.29 -12.04 4.67
C GLU A 210 -4.64 -11.66 6.02
N ARG A 211 -3.73 -10.68 5.99
CA ARG A 211 -2.99 -10.16 7.13
C ARG A 211 -2.77 -8.66 7.00
N VAL A 212 -3.03 -7.93 8.09
CA VAL A 212 -2.91 -6.48 8.17
C VAL A 212 -1.86 -6.13 9.21
N MET A 213 -0.84 -5.41 8.76
CA MET A 213 0.21 -4.82 9.59
C MET A 213 -0.10 -3.33 9.73
N VAL A 214 -0.58 -2.93 10.91
CA VAL A 214 -0.93 -1.54 11.21
C VAL A 214 0.34 -0.76 11.54
N MET A 215 0.56 0.37 10.87
CA MET A 215 1.70 1.25 11.05
C MET A 215 1.29 2.64 11.55
N ASP A 216 2.01 3.16 12.54
CA ASP A 216 1.99 4.57 12.97
C ASP A 216 3.45 5.02 13.23
N LYS A 217 3.77 6.27 12.86
CA LYS A 217 5.08 6.91 13.13
C LYS A 217 6.31 6.01 12.84
N GLY A 218 6.27 5.31 11.69
CA GLY A 218 7.38 4.47 11.22
C GLY A 218 7.52 3.10 11.91
N ARG A 219 6.58 2.69 12.76
CA ARG A 219 6.59 1.40 13.48
C ARG A 219 5.36 0.58 13.15
N VAL A 220 5.48 -0.75 13.14
CA VAL A 220 4.32 -1.65 13.20
C VAL A 220 3.81 -1.68 14.63
N ILE A 221 2.54 -1.36 14.83
CA ILE A 221 1.86 -1.29 16.13
C ILE A 221 0.89 -2.45 16.37
N ALA A 222 0.45 -3.12 15.31
CA ALA A 222 -0.29 -4.38 15.36
C ALA A 222 -0.09 -5.21 14.08
N ASP A 223 -0.17 -6.53 14.16
CA ASP A 223 0.07 -7.47 13.06
C ASP A 223 -0.76 -8.74 13.27
N ASP A 224 -1.89 -8.85 12.58
CA ASP A 224 -2.78 -10.02 12.62
C ASP A 224 -3.75 -10.02 11.42
N THR A 225 -4.70 -10.96 11.36
CA THR A 225 -5.84 -10.87 10.43
C THR A 225 -6.77 -9.71 10.84
N ALA A 226 -7.42 -9.06 9.88
CA ALA A 226 -8.30 -7.93 10.17
C ALA A 226 -9.42 -8.28 11.17
N ALA A 227 -9.96 -9.50 11.12
CA ALA A 227 -10.92 -10.02 12.08
C ALA A 227 -10.35 -10.15 13.50
N ARG A 228 -9.11 -10.63 13.66
CA ARG A 228 -8.45 -10.76 14.97
C ARG A 228 -8.01 -9.42 15.53
N LEU A 229 -7.59 -8.47 14.69
CA LEU A 229 -7.36 -7.09 15.12
C LEU A 229 -8.64 -6.47 15.67
N LYS A 230 -9.73 -6.55 14.91
CA LYS A 230 -11.07 -6.06 15.29
C LYS A 230 -11.54 -6.61 16.62
N ALA A 231 -11.57 -7.94 16.78
CA ALA A 231 -12.04 -8.58 18.01
C ALA A 231 -11.17 -8.27 19.24
N ASN A 232 -9.83 -8.31 19.10
CA ASN A 232 -8.94 -8.21 20.26
C ASN A 232 -8.62 -6.78 20.71
N LEU A 233 -8.69 -5.79 19.80
CA LEU A 233 -8.21 -4.43 20.05
C LEU A 233 -9.33 -3.38 20.11
N ALA A 234 -10.46 -3.62 19.44
CA ALA A 234 -11.63 -2.74 19.50
C ALA A 234 -12.81 -3.43 20.22
N GLY A 235 -13.28 -4.56 19.68
CA GLY A 235 -14.50 -5.25 20.14
C GLY A 235 -15.79 -4.62 19.60
N ASP A 236 -16.88 -5.38 19.63
CA ASP A 236 -18.20 -4.96 19.18
C ASP A 236 -18.82 -3.96 20.15
N LEU A 237 -19.33 -2.85 19.63
CA LEU A 237 -20.12 -1.88 20.39
C LEU A 237 -21.56 -2.37 20.48
N LEU A 238 -21.99 -2.70 21.70
CA LEU A 238 -23.38 -3.02 21.99
C LEU A 238 -24.09 -1.79 22.54
N THR A 239 -25.33 -1.59 22.13
CA THR A 239 -26.22 -0.56 22.66
C THR A 239 -27.61 -1.14 22.90
N LEU A 240 -28.07 -1.05 24.14
CA LEU A 240 -29.39 -1.45 24.60
C LEU A 240 -30.15 -0.17 24.98
N GLY A 241 -31.30 0.08 24.36
CA GLY A 241 -32.17 1.22 24.67
C GLY A 241 -33.43 0.76 25.40
N PHE A 242 -33.88 1.56 26.35
CA PHE A 242 -34.95 1.25 27.30
C PHE A 242 -36.08 2.29 27.23
N ALA A 243 -37.19 2.04 27.93
CA ALA A 243 -38.33 2.97 27.96
C ALA A 243 -38.12 4.15 28.93
N SER A 244 -37.16 4.04 29.85
CA SER A 244 -36.83 5.09 30.82
C SER A 244 -35.37 5.01 31.28
N GLU A 245 -34.84 6.12 31.80
CA GLU A 245 -33.51 6.16 32.44
C GLU A 245 -33.43 5.25 33.68
N ALA A 246 -34.55 5.01 34.37
CA ALA A 246 -34.61 4.12 35.51
C ALA A 246 -34.42 2.65 35.11
N ASP A 247 -35.02 2.24 33.98
CA ASP A 247 -34.82 0.91 33.40
C ASP A 247 -33.39 0.73 32.91
N ALA A 248 -32.80 1.75 32.27
CA ALA A 248 -31.40 1.75 31.83
C ALA A 248 -30.44 1.64 33.03
N ALA A 249 -30.65 2.41 34.10
CA ALA A 249 -29.85 2.34 35.31
C ALA A 249 -29.93 0.97 36.01
N ALA A 250 -31.12 0.34 36.03
CA ALA A 250 -31.28 -1.02 36.52
C ALA A 250 -30.59 -2.06 35.61
N ALA A 251 -30.63 -1.83 34.29
CA ALA A 251 -30.01 -2.72 33.30
C ALA A 251 -28.49 -2.75 33.38
N VAL A 252 -27.81 -1.64 33.73
CA VAL A 252 -26.34 -1.60 33.92
C VAL A 252 -25.88 -2.73 34.84
N ALA A 253 -26.51 -2.90 36.00
CA ALA A 253 -26.11 -3.94 36.97
C ALA A 253 -26.32 -5.36 36.44
N VAL A 254 -27.37 -5.59 35.64
CA VAL A 254 -27.64 -6.90 35.03
C VAL A 254 -26.62 -7.22 33.94
N VAL A 255 -26.34 -6.26 33.04
CA VAL A 255 -25.39 -6.45 31.93
C VAL A 255 -23.95 -6.55 32.45
N GLN A 256 -23.58 -5.77 33.48
CA GLN A 256 -22.26 -5.85 34.12
C GLN A 256 -22.01 -7.23 34.77
N GLY A 257 -23.06 -7.96 35.16
CA GLY A 257 -22.94 -9.34 35.65
C GLY A 257 -22.64 -10.39 34.57
N LEU A 258 -22.64 -10.01 33.29
CA LEU A 258 -22.39 -10.90 32.14
C LEU A 258 -21.01 -10.71 31.50
N THR A 259 -20.25 -9.69 31.90
CA THR A 259 -18.99 -9.31 31.25
C THR A 259 -18.05 -8.58 32.22
N ASP A 260 -16.75 -8.83 32.08
CA ASP A 260 -15.69 -8.08 32.78
C ASP A 260 -15.39 -6.72 32.12
N ARG A 261 -16.09 -6.39 31.02
CA ARG A 261 -15.97 -5.09 30.33
C ARG A 261 -16.80 -4.03 31.05
N GLU A 262 -16.34 -2.79 31.01
CA GLU A 262 -17.07 -1.65 31.56
C GLU A 262 -18.41 -1.47 30.84
N VAL A 263 -19.48 -1.36 31.63
CA VAL A 263 -20.85 -1.11 31.15
C VAL A 263 -21.25 0.31 31.55
N VAL A 264 -21.48 1.16 30.55
CA VAL A 264 -21.83 2.58 30.74
C VAL A 264 -23.33 2.76 30.55
N GLY A 265 -24.00 3.39 31.52
CA GLY A 265 -25.38 3.86 31.37
C GLY A 265 -25.38 5.36 31.08
N GLU A 266 -26.03 5.77 29.99
CA GLU A 266 -26.19 7.17 29.61
C GLU A 266 -27.62 7.41 29.11
N GLY A 267 -28.38 8.24 29.83
CA GLY A 267 -29.79 8.51 29.53
C GLY A 267 -30.65 7.24 29.57
N ASP A 268 -31.38 6.97 28.49
CA ASP A 268 -32.23 5.80 28.30
C ASP A 268 -31.50 4.59 27.69
N ALA A 269 -30.17 4.64 27.63
CA ALA A 269 -29.34 3.62 26.98
C ALA A 269 -28.25 3.04 27.89
N VAL A 270 -27.88 1.80 27.62
CA VAL A 270 -26.70 1.12 28.15
C VAL A 270 -25.79 0.75 26.98
N THR A 271 -24.52 1.14 27.07
CA THR A 271 -23.47 0.85 26.10
C THR A 271 -22.34 0.05 26.72
N LEU A 272 -21.72 -0.81 25.93
CA LEU A 272 -20.52 -1.55 26.29
C LEU A 272 -19.76 -2.00 25.04
N THR A 273 -18.46 -2.17 25.15
CA THR A 273 -17.63 -2.70 24.06
C THR A 273 -17.02 -4.05 24.47
N ALA A 274 -17.26 -5.10 23.68
CA ALA A 274 -16.87 -6.46 24.03
C ALA A 274 -16.40 -7.29 22.81
N PRO A 275 -15.39 -8.17 22.94
CA PRO A 275 -14.84 -8.93 21.81
C PRO A 275 -15.82 -9.94 21.17
N ASP A 276 -16.84 -10.37 21.92
CA ASP A 276 -17.83 -11.39 21.53
C ASP A 276 -19.25 -10.82 21.57
N GLY A 277 -19.47 -9.62 21.00
CA GLY A 277 -20.74 -8.91 21.08
C GLY A 277 -21.91 -9.65 20.45
N ASP A 278 -21.68 -10.35 19.34
CA ASP A 278 -22.68 -11.22 18.69
C ASP A 278 -23.21 -12.33 19.62
N ALA A 279 -22.40 -12.82 20.57
CA ALA A 279 -22.82 -13.79 21.57
C ALA A 279 -23.39 -13.13 22.84
N LEU A 280 -22.83 -12.00 23.25
CA LEU A 280 -23.21 -11.26 24.44
C LEU A 280 -24.55 -10.53 24.28
N LEU A 281 -24.86 -9.96 23.11
CA LEU A 281 -26.08 -9.19 22.89
C LEU A 281 -27.36 -10.05 23.07
N PRO A 282 -27.49 -11.26 22.49
CA PRO A 282 -28.63 -12.14 22.79
C PRO A 282 -28.67 -12.61 24.25
N ALA A 283 -27.52 -12.74 24.91
CA ALA A 283 -27.46 -13.13 26.33
C ALA A 283 -27.94 -11.99 27.24
N ALA A 284 -27.51 -10.75 26.98
CA ALA A 284 -27.93 -9.56 27.70
C ALA A 284 -29.44 -9.32 27.57
N VAL A 285 -30.00 -9.41 26.35
CA VAL A 285 -31.46 -9.27 26.14
C VAL A 285 -32.25 -10.32 26.95
N ARG A 286 -31.81 -11.59 26.98
CA ARG A 286 -32.47 -12.63 27.80
C ARG A 286 -32.32 -12.43 29.30
N ALA A 287 -31.17 -11.93 29.76
CA ALA A 287 -30.96 -11.66 31.19
C ALA A 287 -31.80 -10.48 31.68
N LEU A 288 -31.98 -9.45 30.84
CA LEU A 288 -32.83 -8.30 31.13
C LEU A 288 -34.31 -8.67 31.15
N ASP A 289 -34.78 -9.46 30.17
CA ASP A 289 -36.14 -10.01 30.15
C ASP A 289 -36.43 -10.86 31.41
N ALA A 290 -35.48 -11.73 31.81
CA ALA A 290 -35.58 -12.51 33.05
C ALA A 290 -35.56 -11.66 34.34
N ALA A 291 -34.99 -10.44 34.28
CA ALA A 291 -35.04 -9.44 35.35
C ALA A 291 -36.31 -8.56 35.31
N GLY A 292 -37.19 -8.75 34.32
CA GLY A 292 -38.39 -7.93 34.10
C GLY A 292 -38.14 -6.59 33.42
N ILE A 293 -36.94 -6.36 32.88
CA ILE A 293 -36.53 -5.11 32.21
C ILE A 293 -36.74 -5.25 30.71
N THR A 294 -37.71 -4.51 30.15
CA THR A 294 -38.01 -4.57 28.71
C THR A 294 -36.96 -3.78 27.90
N VAL A 295 -36.24 -4.48 27.02
CA VAL A 295 -35.35 -3.84 26.03
C VAL A 295 -36.19 -3.31 24.87
N ALA A 296 -36.23 -1.99 24.69
CA ALA A 296 -36.96 -1.33 23.59
C ALA A 296 -36.17 -1.34 22.27
N ARG A 297 -34.84 -1.29 22.34
CA ARG A 297 -33.93 -1.38 21.19
C ARG A 297 -32.69 -2.18 21.57
N ALA A 298 -32.26 -3.09 20.70
CA ALA A 298 -30.95 -3.74 20.78
C ALA A 298 -30.19 -3.47 19.48
N THR A 299 -28.92 -3.08 19.58
CA THR A 299 -28.05 -2.83 18.42
C THR A 299 -26.65 -3.33 18.76
N GLY A 300 -26.10 -4.19 17.92
CA GLY A 300 -24.68 -4.53 17.92
C GLY A 300 -24.05 -3.94 16.66
N VAL A 301 -22.92 -3.24 16.83
CA VAL A 301 -22.13 -2.71 15.71
C VAL A 301 -20.74 -3.36 15.81
N PRO A 302 -20.34 -4.19 14.82
CA PRO A 302 -19.01 -4.75 14.81
C PRO A 302 -17.99 -3.62 14.58
N PRO A 303 -16.78 -3.71 15.17
CA PRO A 303 -15.79 -2.66 15.02
C PRO A 303 -15.24 -2.62 13.60
N THR A 304 -14.60 -1.50 13.29
CA THR A 304 -13.85 -1.29 12.05
C THR A 304 -12.34 -1.34 12.33
N LEU A 305 -11.53 -1.30 11.27
CA LEU A 305 -10.09 -1.07 11.43
C LEU A 305 -9.77 0.37 11.86
N ASP A 306 -10.71 1.33 11.78
CA ASP A 306 -10.51 2.67 12.36
C ASP A 306 -10.58 2.62 13.88
N ASP A 307 -11.53 1.85 14.43
CA ASP A 307 -11.67 1.64 15.88
C ASP A 307 -10.44 0.95 16.47
N VAL A 308 -9.85 0.00 15.73
CA VAL A 308 -8.55 -0.61 16.07
C VAL A 308 -7.44 0.45 16.10
N PHE A 309 -7.38 1.33 15.10
CA PHE A 309 -6.35 2.38 15.04
C PHE A 309 -6.54 3.43 16.14
N LEU A 310 -7.79 3.78 16.46
CA LEU A 310 -8.18 4.66 17.55
C LEU A 310 -7.80 4.07 18.91
N ALA A 311 -8.08 2.79 19.15
CA ALA A 311 -7.72 2.09 20.38
C ALA A 311 -6.19 2.00 20.59
N LEU A 312 -5.41 1.85 19.50
CA LEU A 312 -3.95 1.78 19.57
C LEU A 312 -3.26 3.14 19.67
N THR A 313 -3.84 4.22 19.10
CA THR A 313 -3.13 5.51 18.93
C THR A 313 -3.81 6.71 19.59
N GLY A 314 -5.05 6.58 20.05
CA GLY A 314 -5.86 7.67 20.62
C GLY A 314 -6.37 8.68 19.58
N ARG A 315 -6.25 8.39 18.28
CA ARG A 315 -6.75 9.20 17.15
C ARG A 315 -7.25 8.29 16.03
N THR A 316 -8.24 8.73 15.25
CA THR A 316 -8.66 7.98 14.04
C THR A 316 -7.58 8.01 12.95
N LEU A 317 -7.64 7.09 11.99
CA LEU A 317 -6.71 7.05 10.86
C LEU A 317 -6.81 8.34 10.01
N ARG A 318 -8.02 8.89 9.93
CA ARG A 318 -8.32 10.11 9.20
C ARG A 318 -7.69 11.34 9.86
N GLU A 319 -7.90 11.54 11.15
CA GLU A 319 -7.28 12.64 11.91
C GLU A 319 -5.75 12.56 11.87
N ALA A 320 -5.20 11.33 11.94
CA ALA A 320 -3.77 11.11 11.82
C ALA A 320 -3.22 11.51 10.44
N GLY A 321 -3.98 11.28 9.36
CA GLY A 321 -3.60 11.71 8.01
C GLY A 321 -3.74 13.21 7.75
N GLU A 322 -4.71 13.88 8.41
CA GLU A 322 -4.93 15.33 8.27
C GLU A 322 -3.93 16.15 9.12
N GLY A 323 -3.50 15.63 10.28
CA GLY A 323 -2.64 16.35 11.24
C GLY A 323 -1.15 16.50 10.88
N GLU A 324 -0.66 15.78 9.87
CA GLU A 324 0.77 15.76 9.48
C GLU A 324 1.04 16.40 8.09
N ALA A 325 0.04 17.03 7.47
CA ALA A 325 0.11 17.63 6.13
C ALA A 325 0.98 18.91 6.00
N VAL A 326 1.90 19.18 6.94
CA VAL A 326 2.80 20.33 6.93
C VAL A 326 4.26 19.85 6.92
N ASP A 327 4.96 20.13 5.81
CA ASP A 327 6.41 19.97 5.52
C ASP A 327 6.88 18.74 4.71
N ASP A 328 6.00 17.83 4.26
CA ASP A 328 6.44 16.61 3.54
C ASP A 328 6.82 16.85 2.05
N THR A 329 6.36 17.94 1.43
CA THR A 329 6.66 18.26 0.01
C THR A 329 8.15 18.47 -0.26
N GLN A 330 8.94 18.89 0.75
CA GLN A 330 10.39 19.12 0.60
C GLN A 330 11.23 17.84 0.72
N ALA A 331 10.68 16.74 1.25
CA ALA A 331 11.41 15.49 1.42
C ALA A 331 11.41 14.64 0.13
N ALA A 332 10.32 14.69 -0.64
CA ALA A 332 10.19 13.95 -1.89
C ALA A 332 11.12 14.48 -3.00
N GLU A 333 11.18 15.80 -3.20
CA GLU A 333 12.01 16.43 -4.24
C GLU A 333 13.52 16.22 -4.00
N ALA A 334 13.95 16.12 -2.74
CA ALA A 334 15.35 15.92 -2.39
C ALA A 334 15.88 14.51 -2.70
N ALA A 335 15.01 13.52 -2.92
CA ALA A 335 15.39 12.15 -3.23
C ALA A 335 15.55 11.88 -4.74
N ASP A 336 14.88 12.65 -5.59
CA ASP A 336 14.81 12.43 -7.04
C ASP A 336 15.95 13.14 -7.81
N GLY A 337 16.59 14.14 -7.18
CA GLY A 337 17.68 14.94 -7.78
C GLY A 337 19.06 14.27 -7.87
N ALA A 338 19.17 12.95 -7.65
CA ALA A 338 20.44 12.23 -7.50
C ALA A 338 20.71 11.18 -8.59
N ALA A 339 20.41 11.49 -9.85
CA ALA A 339 20.94 10.78 -11.01
C ALA A 339 22.25 11.45 -11.51
N PRO A 340 23.32 10.71 -11.83
CA PRO A 340 24.55 11.30 -12.33
C PRO A 340 24.35 11.81 -13.77
N ALA A 341 24.55 13.11 -13.98
CA ALA A 341 24.53 13.70 -15.31
C ALA A 341 25.73 13.19 -16.13
N ALA A 342 25.47 12.31 -17.10
CA ALA A 342 26.45 11.95 -18.12
C ALA A 342 26.74 13.18 -18.99
N GLY A 343 28.01 13.57 -19.11
CA GLY A 343 28.41 14.78 -19.80
C GLY A 343 28.11 14.72 -21.30
N ALA A 344 27.37 15.72 -21.79
CA ALA A 344 27.28 16.06 -23.20
C ALA A 344 27.86 17.48 -23.37
N GLU A 345 29.09 17.58 -23.84
CA GLU A 345 29.67 18.87 -24.23
C GLU A 345 28.94 19.39 -25.48
N SER A 346 28.46 20.63 -25.39
CA SER A 346 27.79 21.32 -26.50
C SER A 346 28.77 22.28 -27.17
N PRO A 347 28.95 22.25 -28.50
CA PRO A 347 29.89 23.13 -29.19
C PRO A 347 29.32 24.55 -29.30
N ALA A 348 29.91 25.49 -28.57
CA ALA A 348 29.61 26.91 -28.69
C ALA A 348 30.22 27.51 -29.96
N SER A 349 29.48 28.45 -30.57
CA SER A 349 29.86 29.23 -31.74
C SER A 349 31.13 30.06 -31.56
N LEU A 350 31.97 30.10 -32.60
CA LEU A 350 32.99 31.13 -32.80
C LEU A 350 32.82 31.75 -34.20
N THR A 351 32.59 33.06 -34.24
CA THR A 351 32.61 33.90 -35.44
C THR A 351 33.73 34.92 -35.32
N GLU A 352 34.45 35.14 -36.44
CA GLU A 352 35.29 36.32 -36.75
C GLU A 352 36.60 36.51 -35.91
N ALA A 353 37.72 37.02 -36.46
CA ALA A 353 38.11 37.35 -37.85
C ALA A 353 39.66 37.49 -37.95
N ALA A 354 40.16 38.02 -39.09
CA ALA A 354 41.56 38.40 -39.42
C ALA A 354 42.46 37.22 -39.88
N SER A 355 42.71 37.04 -41.20
CA SER A 355 43.80 37.63 -42.01
C SER A 355 45.20 37.14 -41.58
N THR A 356 46.13 36.64 -42.41
CA THR A 356 46.45 36.84 -43.84
C THR A 356 47.47 35.72 -44.24
N ASP A 357 47.96 35.47 -45.48
CA ASP A 357 47.91 36.13 -46.79
C ASP A 357 48.22 35.13 -47.95
N ALA A 358 48.16 35.64 -49.19
CA ALA A 358 49.00 35.31 -50.36
C ALA A 358 48.88 33.96 -51.11
N ALA A 359 48.47 34.11 -52.38
CA ALA A 359 49.15 33.63 -53.61
C ALA A 359 48.52 32.48 -54.46
N VAL A 360 48.14 32.86 -55.70
CA VAL A 360 48.63 32.28 -57.00
C VAL A 360 48.07 30.89 -57.41
N THR A 361 47.53 30.61 -58.61
CA THR A 361 47.24 31.35 -59.87
C THR A 361 46.24 30.56 -60.75
N GLU A 362 45.58 31.22 -61.72
CA GLU A 362 45.03 30.66 -63.00
C GLU A 362 43.95 29.55 -62.93
N GLY A 363 43.03 29.39 -63.89
CA GLY A 363 42.71 30.20 -65.08
C GLY A 363 41.77 29.43 -66.05
N ALA A 364 40.90 30.16 -66.77
CA ALA A 364 40.00 29.70 -67.85
C ALA A 364 38.90 28.65 -67.50
N GLY A 365 37.71 28.67 -68.14
CA GLY A 365 37.17 29.70 -69.03
C GLY A 365 35.87 29.30 -69.74
N ARG A 366 35.07 30.32 -70.10
CA ARG A 366 33.79 30.33 -70.85
C ARG A 366 32.54 29.78 -70.15
#